data_AF-A0A1S3EDC5-F1
#
_entry.id   AF-A0A1S3EDC5-F1
#
_cell.length_a   1.000
_cell.length_b   1.000
_cell.length_c   1.000
_cell.angle_alpha   90.00
_cell.angle_beta   90.00
_cell.angle_gamma   90.00
#
_symmetry.space_group_name_H-M   'P 1'
#
loop_
_entity.id
_entity.type
_entity.pdbx_description
1 polymer ?
#
loop_
_entity_poly.entity_id
_entity_poly.type
_entity_poly.pdbx_seq_one_letter_code
_entity_poly.pdbx_strand_id
1 'polypeptide(L)'
;MTTRRFIQLCIYLSAGSSFIWSPGNCSLGDSVSGQVVGSPNPSSNNRNAKTFSPTKQFLMQSYYDRYNTLHDSDFENFLSQEVTSGLCDVLSENHNSVLRLSVLRHNIVGEGSHRRVSTLLKLQTQQLKSLSELLSDSCEFIIIERLPLGVFADPFELQHLAQRGVFNDLAVFGDTNLEQPSFLSNRSAVEIHLDINPNTLLQPTEIRIEIPLHARYQPLNESGYSIVEFGAPDMLLRCRTKEKVENNHCLFKLKNDDANLYDAAVVWRIPSGRKAHSDLVSTGMGKIQRDFYVL
;
A
#
# COMPACT_ATOMS: atom_id res chain seq x y z
N MET A 1 -24.39 31.54 -1.24
CA MET A 1 -24.80 30.61 -2.31
C MET A 1 -23.74 29.53 -2.44
N THR A 2 -24.06 28.34 -1.95
CA THR A 2 -23.14 27.20 -1.81
C THR A 2 -23.19 26.35 -3.07
N THR A 3 -22.13 26.38 -3.88
CA THR A 3 -21.96 25.47 -5.02
C THR A 3 -21.22 24.21 -4.58
N ARG A 4 -21.96 23.15 -4.25
CA ARG A 4 -21.42 21.78 -4.16
C ARG A 4 -21.16 21.28 -5.57
N ARG A 5 -19.90 21.02 -5.92
CA ARG A 5 -19.56 20.23 -7.12
C ARG A 5 -19.59 18.75 -6.73
N PHE A 6 -20.61 18.03 -7.18
CA PHE A 6 -20.63 16.58 -7.19
C PHE A 6 -19.85 16.10 -8.42
N ILE A 7 -18.77 15.35 -8.22
CA ILE A 7 -18.13 14.58 -9.29
C ILE A 7 -18.96 13.30 -9.43
N GLN A 8 -19.89 13.32 -10.39
CA GLN A 8 -20.70 12.17 -10.75
C GLN A 8 -19.89 11.32 -11.75
N LEU A 9 -19.41 10.16 -11.30
CA LEU A 9 -18.76 9.18 -12.18
C LEU A 9 -19.87 8.45 -12.96
N CYS A 10 -20.02 8.77 -14.25
CA CYS A 10 -20.92 8.04 -15.14
C CYS A 10 -20.36 6.65 -15.43
N ILE A 11 -20.97 5.61 -14.85
CA ILE A 11 -20.77 4.23 -15.26
C ILE A 11 -21.57 4.04 -16.56
N TYR A 12 -20.88 3.92 -17.70
CA TYR A 12 -21.51 3.44 -18.92
C TYR A 12 -21.64 1.91 -18.84
N LEU A 13 -22.88 1.45 -18.68
CA LEU A 13 -23.29 0.08 -18.98
C LEU A 13 -23.37 -0.06 -20.51
N SER A 14 -22.41 -0.76 -21.12
CA SER A 14 -22.56 -1.25 -22.49
C SER A 14 -23.11 -2.67 -22.47
N ALA A 15 -24.43 -2.77 -22.66
CA ALA A 15 -25.08 -3.96 -23.18
C ALA A 15 -24.65 -4.18 -24.65
N GLY A 16 -24.50 -5.44 -25.03
CA GLY A 16 -23.76 -5.83 -26.23
C GLY A 16 -24.40 -5.49 -27.58
N SER A 17 -23.55 -5.46 -28.60
CA SER A 17 -23.88 -5.84 -29.98
C SER A 17 -22.59 -6.25 -30.69
N SER A 18 -22.62 -7.43 -31.31
CA SER A 18 -21.61 -7.94 -32.23
C SER A 18 -21.41 -6.97 -33.41
N PHE A 19 -20.18 -6.86 -33.96
CA PHE A 19 -19.91 -6.95 -35.40
C PHE A 19 -18.40 -6.76 -35.72
N ILE A 20 -17.89 -7.74 -36.47
CA ILE A 20 -16.90 -7.70 -37.57
C ILE A 20 -15.43 -7.40 -37.24
N TRP A 21 -14.66 -8.47 -37.44
CA TRP A 21 -13.22 -8.56 -37.59
C TRP A 21 -12.80 -7.97 -38.94
N SER A 22 -11.78 -7.11 -38.95
CA SER A 22 -10.90 -6.91 -40.11
C SER A 22 -9.50 -6.53 -39.63
N PRO A 23 -8.44 -7.05 -40.28
CA PRO A 23 -7.05 -6.93 -39.81
C PRO A 23 -6.41 -5.65 -40.35
N GLY A 24 -5.68 -4.93 -39.50
CA GLY A 24 -4.96 -3.72 -39.91
C GLY A 24 -3.77 -3.42 -39.00
N ASN A 25 -2.57 -3.73 -39.51
CA ASN A 25 -1.24 -3.20 -39.19
C ASN A 25 -0.89 -2.86 -37.72
N CYS A 26 -0.12 -3.76 -37.09
CA CYS A 26 0.71 -3.43 -35.94
C CYS A 26 1.94 -2.62 -36.41
N SER A 27 1.95 -1.32 -36.16
CA SER A 27 3.19 -0.55 -36.07
C SER A 27 3.76 -0.69 -34.66
N LEU A 28 5.05 -0.97 -34.63
CA LEU A 28 5.93 -1.08 -33.46
C LEU A 28 5.77 0.14 -32.53
N GLY A 29 5.26 -0.10 -31.32
CA GLY A 29 5.23 0.88 -30.23
C GLY A 29 5.84 0.23 -29.01
N ASP A 30 6.89 0.85 -28.47
CA ASP A 30 7.74 0.34 -27.41
C ASP A 30 6.93 -0.12 -26.18
N SER A 31 7.06 -1.41 -25.86
CA SER A 31 6.55 -2.00 -24.63
C SER A 31 7.35 -1.45 -23.44
N VAL A 32 6.73 -0.57 -22.65
CA VAL A 32 7.18 -0.31 -21.27
C VAL A 32 6.87 -1.57 -20.46
N SER A 33 7.90 -2.38 -20.26
CA SER A 33 7.87 -3.56 -19.40
C SER A 33 7.53 -3.14 -17.97
N GLY A 34 6.36 -3.55 -17.48
CA GLY A 34 6.06 -3.51 -16.05
C GLY A 34 7.11 -4.35 -15.29
N GLN A 35 7.76 -3.75 -14.29
CA GLN A 35 8.69 -4.48 -13.44
C GLN A 35 7.91 -5.35 -12.47
N VAL A 36 7.93 -6.66 -12.71
CA VAL A 36 7.69 -7.67 -11.67
C VAL A 36 9.02 -7.82 -10.92
N VAL A 37 9.09 -7.32 -9.68
CA VAL A 37 10.25 -7.57 -8.83
C VAL A 37 10.15 -9.01 -8.32
N GLY A 38 10.83 -9.93 -8.99
CA GLY A 38 11.02 -11.29 -8.50
C GLY A 38 12.03 -11.34 -7.34
N SER A 39 11.81 -12.23 -6.37
CA SER A 39 12.73 -12.48 -5.27
C SER A 39 14.14 -12.85 -5.77
N PRO A 40 15.23 -12.34 -5.17
CA PRO A 40 16.57 -12.71 -5.58
C PRO A 40 17.04 -14.02 -4.93
N ASN A 41 17.52 -14.95 -5.76
CA ASN A 41 18.36 -16.07 -5.32
C ASN A 41 19.73 -15.56 -4.82
N PRO A 42 20.34 -16.18 -3.79
CA PRO A 42 21.52 -15.63 -3.15
C PRO A 42 22.80 -16.19 -3.77
N SER A 43 23.40 -15.49 -4.74
CA SER A 43 24.83 -15.67 -5.02
C SER A 43 25.42 -14.54 -5.87
N SER A 44 26.04 -13.56 -5.22
CA SER A 44 27.39 -13.08 -5.57
C SER A 44 27.81 -11.97 -4.61
N ASN A 45 28.85 -12.23 -3.84
CA ASN A 45 29.54 -11.24 -3.03
C ASN A 45 30.13 -10.15 -3.95
N ASN A 46 29.64 -8.91 -3.84
CA ASN A 46 30.43 -7.75 -4.17
C ASN A 46 30.03 -6.57 -3.29
N ARG A 47 30.87 -6.27 -2.30
CA ARG A 47 30.81 -5.08 -1.47
C ARG A 47 31.22 -3.87 -2.31
N ASN A 48 30.28 -3.30 -3.04
CA ASN A 48 30.37 -1.93 -3.52
C ASN A 48 29.09 -1.24 -3.06
N ALA A 49 29.26 -0.24 -2.18
CA ALA A 49 28.19 0.65 -1.76
C ALA A 49 27.60 1.30 -3.04
N LYS A 50 26.46 0.78 -3.48
CA LYS A 50 25.74 1.33 -4.62
C LYS A 50 25.19 2.69 -4.20
N THR A 51 25.79 3.72 -4.77
CA THR A 51 25.29 5.10 -4.75
C THR A 51 23.81 5.11 -5.10
N PHE A 52 23.01 5.61 -4.15
CA PHE A 52 21.55 5.72 -4.22
C PHE A 52 21.17 6.69 -5.35
N SER A 53 20.28 6.27 -6.27
CA SER A 53 19.81 7.10 -7.38
C SER A 53 18.35 7.48 -7.15
N PRO A 54 17.96 8.77 -7.19
CA PRO A 54 16.69 9.24 -6.65
C PRO A 54 15.63 9.43 -7.73
N THR A 55 15.24 8.35 -8.41
CA THR A 55 14.06 8.33 -9.29
C THR A 55 13.02 7.37 -8.75
N LYS A 56 11.84 7.89 -8.37
CA LYS A 56 10.61 7.18 -7.95
C LYS A 56 10.86 5.81 -7.32
N GLN A 57 11.69 5.78 -6.28
CA GLN A 57 11.97 4.55 -5.56
C GLN A 57 10.89 4.35 -4.51
N PHE A 58 10.31 3.15 -4.49
CA PHE A 58 9.44 2.68 -3.42
C PHE A 58 10.25 2.54 -2.13
N LEU A 59 9.76 3.09 -1.03
CA LEU A 59 10.41 2.99 0.28
C LEU A 59 10.43 1.54 0.76
N MET A 60 9.37 0.80 0.48
CA MET A 60 9.27 -0.62 0.80
C MET A 60 10.29 -1.44 0.02
N GLN A 61 10.65 -1.06 -1.22
CA GLN A 61 11.75 -1.73 -1.93
C GLN A 61 13.06 -1.56 -1.15
N SER A 62 13.41 -0.33 -0.77
CA SER A 62 14.61 -0.05 0.03
C SER A 62 14.61 -0.77 1.39
N TYR A 63 13.44 -0.91 2.02
CA TYR A 63 13.28 -1.69 3.23
C TYR A 63 13.55 -3.18 2.94
N TYR A 64 12.90 -3.78 1.94
CA TYR A 64 13.05 -5.20 1.65
C TYR A 64 14.42 -5.60 1.09
N ASP A 65 15.14 -4.65 0.48
CA ASP A 65 16.54 -4.84 0.09
C ASP A 65 17.47 -4.96 1.31
N ARG A 66 17.09 -4.37 2.45
CA ARG A 66 17.85 -4.40 3.71
C ARG A 66 17.33 -5.48 4.68
N TYR A 67 16.03 -5.74 4.67
CA TYR A 67 15.32 -6.63 5.58
C TYR A 67 14.51 -7.65 4.80
N ASN A 68 14.67 -8.94 5.07
CA ASN A 68 13.96 -9.97 4.32
C ASN A 68 12.47 -10.14 4.72
N THR A 69 12.08 -9.59 5.87
CA THR A 69 10.77 -9.83 6.49
C THR A 69 10.26 -8.58 7.19
N LEU A 70 8.99 -8.26 7.03
CA LEU A 70 8.36 -7.08 7.63
C LEU A 70 8.04 -7.28 9.11
N HIS A 71 8.76 -6.55 9.95
CA HIS A 71 8.50 -6.39 11.38
C HIS A 71 8.22 -4.92 11.69
N ASP A 72 7.19 -4.65 12.51
CA ASP A 72 6.74 -3.27 12.75
C ASP A 72 7.83 -2.42 13.41
N SER A 73 8.54 -2.94 14.41
CA SER A 73 9.64 -2.20 15.07
C SER A 73 10.77 -1.85 14.11
N ASP A 74 11.14 -2.78 13.23
CA ASP A 74 12.24 -2.58 12.28
C ASP A 74 11.84 -1.57 11.21
N PHE A 75 10.58 -1.61 10.77
CA PHE A 75 10.04 -0.67 9.81
C PHE A 75 9.94 0.74 10.40
N GLU A 76 9.47 0.91 11.63
CA GLU A 76 9.44 2.23 12.29
C GLU A 76 10.85 2.80 12.46
N ASN A 77 11.82 1.97 12.85
CA ASN A 77 13.22 2.38 12.95
C ASN A 77 13.78 2.80 11.59
N PHE A 78 13.55 2.01 10.54
CA PHE A 78 13.93 2.33 9.16
C PHE A 78 13.33 3.67 8.72
N LEU A 79 12.03 3.85 8.93
CA LEU A 79 11.33 5.06 8.51
C LEU A 79 11.82 6.29 9.27
N SER A 80 12.16 6.16 10.55
CA SER A 80 12.73 7.26 11.34
C SER A 80 14.08 7.73 10.77
N GLN A 81 14.91 6.79 10.28
CA GLN A 81 16.21 7.11 9.67
C GLN A 81 16.03 7.76 8.30
N GLU A 82 15.10 7.25 7.48
CA GLU A 82 14.85 7.76 6.13
C GLU A 82 14.19 9.14 6.13
N VAL A 83 13.33 9.41 7.11
CA VAL A 83 12.74 10.75 7.32
C VAL A 83 13.81 11.74 7.81
N THR A 84 14.72 11.30 8.68
CA THR A 84 15.79 12.16 9.21
C THR A 84 16.92 12.41 8.20
N SER A 85 17.11 11.53 7.21
CA SER A 85 18.12 11.71 6.16
C SER A 85 17.71 12.71 5.07
N GLY A 86 16.43 13.07 5.00
CA GLY A 86 15.93 14.14 4.13
C GLY A 86 16.47 15.49 4.59
N LEU A 87 17.25 16.14 3.73
CA LEU A 87 18.06 17.35 3.99
C LEU A 87 17.22 18.64 4.14
N CYS A 88 16.16 18.59 4.95
CA CYS A 88 15.16 19.65 5.07
C CYS A 88 15.16 20.23 6.48
N ASP A 89 16.33 20.70 6.90
CA ASP A 89 16.61 21.31 8.21
C ASP A 89 15.69 22.52 8.51
N VAL A 90 15.14 23.16 7.47
CA VAL A 90 14.32 24.38 7.60
C VAL A 90 12.88 24.11 8.11
N LEU A 91 12.40 22.86 8.05
CA LEU A 91 11.04 22.48 8.49
C LEU A 91 11.00 21.66 9.79
N SER A 92 12.17 21.35 10.37
CA SER A 92 12.37 20.35 11.43
C SER A 92 11.56 20.57 12.71
N GLU A 93 11.30 21.83 13.09
CA GLU A 93 10.62 22.11 14.37
C GLU A 93 9.08 22.14 14.29
N ASN A 94 8.47 21.99 13.10
CA ASN A 94 7.06 22.33 12.92
C ASN A 94 6.29 21.48 11.87
N HIS A 95 6.70 20.23 11.61
CA HIS A 95 6.05 19.38 10.60
C HIS A 95 4.53 19.20 10.74
N ASN A 96 4.01 19.15 11.97
CA ASN A 96 2.58 19.03 12.25
C ASN A 96 1.78 20.33 12.07
N SER A 97 2.44 21.49 11.96
CA SER A 97 1.74 22.78 11.92
C SER A 97 1.40 23.25 10.50
N VAL A 98 1.97 22.62 9.46
CA VAL A 98 1.80 23.08 8.07
C VAL A 98 0.78 22.26 7.28
N LEU A 99 0.70 20.94 7.52
CA LEU A 99 -0.27 20.03 6.91
C LEU A 99 -1.01 19.23 7.98
N ARG A 100 -2.34 19.34 7.95
CA ARG A 100 -3.25 18.58 8.78
C ARG A 100 -3.69 17.34 8.01
N LEU A 101 -3.50 16.17 8.63
CA LEU A 101 -3.96 14.90 8.09
C LEU A 101 -4.98 14.30 9.06
N SER A 102 -6.15 13.99 8.54
CA SER A 102 -7.23 13.32 9.27
C SER A 102 -7.60 12.02 8.55
N VAL A 103 -7.47 10.89 9.24
CA VAL A 103 -8.08 9.63 8.77
C VAL A 103 -9.55 9.66 9.15
N LEU A 104 -10.44 9.74 8.17
CA LEU A 104 -11.89 9.84 8.41
C LEU A 104 -12.54 8.47 8.53
N ARG A 105 -12.01 7.47 7.83
CA ARG A 105 -12.50 6.09 7.83
C ARG A 105 -11.40 5.14 7.40
N HIS A 106 -11.28 4.02 8.10
CA HIS A 106 -10.43 2.92 7.69
C HIS A 106 -11.17 1.63 8.04
N ASN A 107 -11.64 0.88 7.04
CA ASN A 107 -12.49 -0.30 7.26
C ASN A 107 -12.21 -1.41 6.23
N ILE A 108 -12.49 -2.66 6.60
CA ILE A 108 -12.61 -3.77 5.65
C ILE A 108 -14.03 -3.84 5.08
N VAL A 109 -14.14 -3.93 3.76
CA VAL A 109 -15.40 -3.93 3.00
C VAL A 109 -15.51 -5.21 2.16
N GLY A 110 -16.68 -5.81 2.14
CA GLY A 110 -16.97 -7.04 1.40
C GLY A 110 -17.09 -8.27 2.28
N GLU A 111 -17.28 -9.43 1.64
CA GLU A 111 -17.49 -10.72 2.28
C GLU A 111 -16.56 -11.79 1.67
N GLY A 112 -16.47 -12.96 2.32
CA GLY A 112 -15.59 -14.04 1.86
C GLY A 112 -14.11 -13.78 2.10
N SER A 113 -13.26 -14.47 1.33
CA SER A 113 -11.80 -14.42 1.39
C SER A 113 -11.19 -13.29 0.56
N HIS A 114 -11.92 -12.75 -0.42
CA HIS A 114 -11.51 -11.57 -1.19
C HIS A 114 -12.32 -10.36 -0.72
N ARG A 115 -11.64 -9.37 -0.14
CA ARG A 115 -12.24 -8.15 0.40
C ARG A 115 -11.44 -6.94 -0.03
N ARG A 116 -11.85 -5.75 0.39
CA ARG A 116 -11.09 -4.52 0.17
C ARG A 116 -10.86 -3.82 1.49
N VAL A 117 -9.66 -3.30 1.70
CA VAL A 117 -9.46 -2.25 2.70
C VAL A 117 -9.81 -0.91 2.06
N SER A 118 -10.70 -0.15 2.70
CA SER A 118 -11.15 1.17 2.27
C SER A 118 -10.68 2.21 3.26
N THR A 119 -9.84 3.12 2.78
CA THR A 119 -9.29 4.23 3.56
C THR A 119 -9.77 5.55 2.97
N LEU A 120 -10.39 6.39 3.81
CA LEU A 120 -10.83 7.74 3.47
C LEU A 120 -10.01 8.72 4.32
N LEU A 121 -9.26 9.56 3.62
CA LEU A 121 -8.36 10.54 4.20
C LEU A 121 -8.86 11.93 3.89
N LYS A 122 -8.55 12.87 4.77
CA LYS A 122 -8.72 14.29 4.54
C LYS A 122 -7.40 15.00 4.79
N LEU A 123 -6.91 15.67 3.74
CA LEU A 123 -5.69 16.43 3.77
C LEU A 123 -6.02 17.92 3.65
N GLN A 124 -5.43 18.74 4.52
CA GLN A 124 -5.66 20.18 4.55
C GLN A 124 -4.39 20.92 4.97
N THR A 125 -4.01 21.98 4.26
CA THR A 125 -2.94 22.86 4.73
C THR A 125 -3.44 23.91 5.72
N GLN A 126 -2.64 24.22 6.75
CA GLN A 126 -2.97 25.25 7.74
C GLN A 126 -2.23 26.58 7.50
N GLN A 127 -1.05 26.56 6.87
CA GLN A 127 -0.23 27.76 6.61
C GLN A 127 0.30 27.77 5.18
N LEU A 128 -0.43 28.48 4.32
CA LEU A 128 -0.25 28.56 2.85
C LEU A 128 1.10 29.12 2.38
N LYS A 129 1.61 30.12 3.11
CA LYS A 129 2.73 30.96 2.62
C LYS A 129 4.08 30.26 2.76
N SER A 130 4.32 29.57 3.87
CA SER A 130 5.60 28.88 4.09
C SER A 130 5.77 27.63 3.21
N LEU A 131 4.69 26.87 3.00
CA LEU A 131 4.74 25.59 2.27
C LEU A 131 4.94 25.78 0.77
N SER A 132 4.20 26.74 0.18
CA SER A 132 4.32 27.07 -1.24
C SER A 132 5.61 27.83 -1.58
N GLU A 133 6.29 28.44 -0.61
CA GLU A 133 7.58 29.10 -0.79
C GLU A 133 8.75 28.10 -0.70
N LEU A 134 8.65 27.08 0.15
CA LEU A 134 9.70 26.08 0.40
C LEU A 134 9.67 24.86 -0.53
N LEU A 135 8.49 24.39 -0.90
CA LEU A 135 8.33 23.17 -1.70
C LEU A 135 8.02 23.51 -3.16
N SER A 136 8.58 22.72 -4.09
CA SER A 136 8.32 22.85 -5.52
C SER A 136 6.86 22.57 -5.87
N ASP A 137 6.48 22.84 -7.11
CA ASP A 137 5.15 22.51 -7.64
C ASP A 137 4.87 20.99 -7.72
N SER A 138 5.87 20.14 -7.47
CA SER A 138 5.75 18.69 -7.48
C SER A 138 5.97 18.09 -6.07
N CYS A 139 4.86 17.65 -5.46
CA CYS A 139 4.83 16.84 -4.27
C CYS A 139 4.11 15.52 -4.55
N GLU A 140 4.48 14.50 -3.80
CA GLU A 140 3.95 13.16 -3.89
C GLU A 140 3.55 12.70 -2.50
N PHE A 141 2.35 12.16 -2.39
CA PHE A 141 1.82 11.60 -1.18
C PHE A 141 1.91 10.08 -1.27
N ILE A 142 2.60 9.51 -0.30
CA ILE A 142 2.94 8.10 -0.26
C ILE A 142 2.17 7.48 0.91
N ILE A 143 1.52 6.36 0.64
CA ILE A 143 0.73 5.63 1.63
C ILE A 143 1.23 4.20 1.66
N ILE A 144 1.58 3.72 2.84
CA ILE A 144 2.07 2.37 3.06
C ILE A 144 1.08 1.63 3.96
N GLU A 145 0.40 0.64 3.40
CA GLU A 145 -0.51 -0.25 4.11
C GLU A 145 0.24 -1.54 4.46
N ARG A 146 0.64 -1.70 5.72
CA ARG A 146 1.30 -2.91 6.22
C ARG A 146 0.26 -3.98 6.52
N LEU A 147 0.22 -5.03 5.71
CA LEU A 147 -0.80 -6.07 5.83
C LEU A 147 -0.47 -7.04 6.99
N PRO A 148 -1.48 -7.49 7.75
CA PRO A 148 -1.27 -8.46 8.82
C PRO A 148 -0.96 -9.85 8.25
N LEU A 149 -0.40 -10.72 9.10
CA LEU A 149 -0.17 -12.12 8.74
C LEU A 149 -1.48 -12.78 8.29
N GLY A 150 -1.39 -13.60 7.24
CA GLY A 150 -2.55 -14.29 6.69
C GLY A 150 -3.43 -13.45 5.77
N VAL A 151 -3.04 -12.22 5.44
CA VAL A 151 -3.65 -11.39 4.41
C VAL A 151 -2.56 -10.91 3.45
N PHE A 152 -2.88 -10.82 2.17
CA PHE A 152 -2.00 -10.22 1.17
C PHE A 152 -2.81 -9.50 0.09
N ALA A 153 -2.16 -8.63 -0.67
CA ALA A 153 -2.74 -8.07 -1.89
C ALA A 153 -2.13 -8.76 -3.11
N ASP A 154 -2.96 -9.12 -4.09
CA ASP A 154 -2.48 -9.73 -5.33
C ASP A 154 -1.80 -8.67 -6.22
N PRO A 155 -0.50 -8.79 -6.53
CA PRO A 155 0.20 -7.86 -7.40
C PRO A 155 -0.45 -7.70 -8.78
N PHE A 156 -1.02 -8.79 -9.34
CA PHE A 156 -1.65 -8.73 -10.65
C PHE A 156 -2.94 -7.91 -10.59
N GLU A 157 -3.80 -8.12 -9.60
CA GLU A 157 -5.01 -7.32 -9.42
C GLU A 157 -4.69 -5.83 -9.24
N LEU A 158 -3.66 -5.53 -8.45
CA LEU A 158 -3.18 -4.17 -8.23
C LEU A 158 -2.57 -3.51 -9.47
N GLN A 159 -1.83 -4.26 -10.28
CA GLN A 159 -1.28 -3.76 -11.54
C GLN A 159 -2.39 -3.28 -12.50
N HIS A 160 -3.53 -3.98 -12.52
CA HIS A 160 -4.68 -3.56 -13.33
C HIS A 160 -5.28 -2.23 -12.84
N LEU A 161 -5.22 -1.93 -11.54
CA LEU A 161 -5.67 -0.64 -11.00
C LEU A 161 -4.74 0.50 -11.42
N ALA A 162 -3.42 0.27 -11.36
CA ALA A 162 -2.42 1.22 -11.83
C ALA A 162 -2.56 1.50 -13.34
N GLN A 163 -2.71 0.46 -14.16
CA GLN A 163 -2.89 0.59 -15.62
C GLN A 163 -4.15 1.38 -16.01
N ARG A 164 -5.19 1.36 -15.18
CA ARG A 164 -6.42 2.13 -15.41
C ARG A 164 -6.31 3.59 -14.95
N GLY A 165 -5.14 4.01 -14.43
CA GLY A 165 -4.89 5.36 -13.96
C GLY A 165 -5.59 5.68 -12.64
N VAL A 166 -5.95 4.67 -11.84
CA VAL A 166 -6.54 4.88 -10.50
C VAL A 166 -5.49 5.42 -9.52
N PHE A 167 -4.25 4.96 -9.67
CA PHE A 167 -3.08 5.37 -8.89
C PHE A 167 -1.95 5.73 -9.84
N ASN A 168 -1.07 6.66 -9.45
CA ASN A 168 0.06 7.05 -10.29
C ASN A 168 1.14 5.98 -10.31
N ASP A 169 1.45 5.46 -9.12
CA ASP A 169 2.29 4.29 -8.97
C ASP A 169 1.84 3.50 -7.74
N LEU A 170 1.96 2.18 -7.80
CA LEU A 170 1.53 1.29 -6.74
C LEU A 170 2.22 -0.06 -6.88
N ALA A 171 2.69 -0.62 -5.75
CA ALA A 171 3.34 -1.93 -5.72
C ALA A 171 3.11 -2.68 -4.40
N VAL A 172 3.25 -4.00 -4.46
CA VAL A 172 3.19 -4.89 -3.30
C VAL A 172 4.59 -5.43 -3.02
N PHE A 173 4.96 -5.47 -1.75
CA PHE A 173 6.25 -5.97 -1.29
C PHE A 173 6.09 -7.03 -0.20
N GLY A 174 6.97 -8.02 -0.18
CA GLY A 174 6.90 -9.16 0.73
C GLY A 174 6.17 -10.36 0.12
N ASP A 175 5.55 -11.18 0.98
CA ASP A 175 4.95 -12.45 0.55
C ASP A 175 3.58 -12.27 -0.11
N THR A 176 3.54 -12.61 -1.40
CA THR A 176 2.36 -12.54 -2.27
C THR A 176 1.98 -13.90 -2.86
N ASN A 177 2.58 -15.00 -2.38
CA ASN A 177 2.31 -16.33 -2.91
C ASN A 177 0.90 -16.80 -2.56
N LEU A 178 -0.04 -16.71 -3.50
CA LEU A 178 -1.45 -17.08 -3.32
C LEU A 178 -1.67 -18.47 -2.69
N GLU A 179 -0.79 -19.44 -2.97
CA GLU A 179 -0.96 -20.83 -2.55
C GLU A 179 -0.43 -21.12 -1.13
N GLN A 180 0.32 -20.19 -0.53
CA GLN A 180 0.96 -20.41 0.76
C GLN A 180 0.00 -20.12 1.93
N PRO A 181 -0.17 -21.06 2.89
CA PRO A 181 -1.03 -20.85 4.04
C PRO A 181 -0.40 -19.86 5.03
N SER A 182 -1.21 -19.24 5.87
CA SER A 182 -0.78 -18.10 6.70
C SER A 182 0.35 -18.43 7.69
N PHE A 183 0.45 -19.65 8.19
CA PHE A 183 1.49 -20.08 9.13
C PHE A 183 2.86 -20.33 8.48
N LEU A 184 2.93 -20.43 7.15
CA LEU A 184 4.18 -20.50 6.41
C LEU A 184 4.54 -19.18 5.74
N SER A 185 3.62 -18.21 5.74
CA SER A 185 3.77 -16.96 5.03
C SER A 185 4.37 -15.86 5.88
N ASN A 186 5.09 -14.96 5.22
CA ASN A 186 5.50 -13.69 5.81
C ASN A 186 4.44 -12.60 5.57
N ARG A 187 4.61 -11.45 6.22
CA ARG A 187 3.77 -10.28 5.95
C ARG A 187 4.14 -9.64 4.62
N SER A 188 3.21 -8.89 4.07
CA SER A 188 3.40 -8.03 2.91
C SER A 188 2.95 -6.60 3.22
N ALA A 189 3.31 -5.66 2.35
CA ALA A 189 2.82 -4.29 2.42
C ALA A 189 2.52 -3.77 1.02
N VAL A 190 1.57 -2.85 0.93
CA VAL A 190 1.24 -2.13 -0.30
C VAL A 190 1.71 -0.70 -0.15
N GLU A 191 2.49 -0.21 -1.11
CA GLU A 191 2.90 1.18 -1.18
C GLU A 191 2.26 1.86 -2.39
N ILE A 192 1.64 3.02 -2.16
CA ILE A 192 0.84 3.76 -3.12
C ILE A 192 1.40 5.17 -3.22
N HIS A 193 1.59 5.66 -4.45
CA HIS A 193 2.09 6.99 -4.74
C HIS A 193 1.01 7.80 -5.45
N LEU A 194 0.72 8.98 -4.92
CA LEU A 194 -0.27 9.93 -5.43
C LEU A 194 0.40 11.28 -5.68
N ASP A 195 0.35 11.80 -6.90
CA ASP A 195 0.86 13.14 -7.19
C ASP A 195 -0.13 14.15 -6.60
N ILE A 196 0.39 15.05 -5.79
CA ILE A 196 -0.38 16.11 -5.18
C ILE A 196 0.10 17.43 -5.74
N ASN A 197 -0.82 18.16 -6.37
CA ASN A 197 -0.59 19.55 -6.70
C ASN A 197 -0.73 20.39 -5.43
N PRO A 198 0.29 21.13 -4.98
CA PRO A 198 0.21 21.97 -3.79
C PRO A 198 -0.99 22.94 -3.81
N ASN A 199 -1.42 23.38 -5.00
CA ASN A 199 -2.59 24.26 -5.16
C ASN A 199 -3.92 23.55 -4.87
N THR A 200 -4.00 22.23 -4.98
CA THR A 200 -5.19 21.46 -4.59
C THR A 200 -5.32 21.33 -3.08
N LEU A 201 -4.20 21.39 -2.35
CA LEU A 201 -4.17 21.36 -0.88
C LEU A 201 -4.69 22.64 -0.21
N LEU A 202 -4.88 23.72 -0.99
CA LEU A 202 -5.48 24.98 -0.53
C LEU A 202 -6.92 24.78 -0.04
N GLN A 203 -7.60 23.76 -0.57
CA GLN A 203 -8.90 23.32 -0.08
C GLN A 203 -8.77 21.95 0.58
N PRO A 204 -9.60 21.65 1.60
CA PRO A 204 -9.64 20.32 2.17
C PRO A 204 -9.92 19.29 1.07
N THR A 205 -8.98 18.39 0.86
CA THR A 205 -9.04 17.36 -0.18
C THR A 205 -9.31 16.03 0.47
N GLU A 206 -10.37 15.34 0.01
CA GLU A 206 -10.68 13.99 0.43
C GLU A 206 -10.08 12.99 -0.55
N ILE A 207 -9.32 12.04 -0.03
CA ILE A 207 -8.66 10.99 -0.81
C ILE A 207 -9.26 9.65 -0.38
N ARG A 208 -9.81 8.91 -1.33
CA ARG A 208 -10.38 7.59 -1.09
C ARG A 208 -9.57 6.53 -1.80
N ILE A 209 -9.16 5.52 -1.04
CA ILE A 209 -8.33 4.43 -1.52
C ILE A 209 -9.03 3.12 -1.20
N GLU A 210 -9.04 2.23 -2.18
CA GLU A 210 -9.51 0.87 -2.03
C GLU A 210 -8.44 -0.10 -2.54
N ILE A 211 -7.97 -0.97 -1.66
CA ILE A 211 -6.97 -1.98 -1.99
C ILE A 211 -7.64 -3.35 -1.87
N PRO A 212 -7.73 -4.15 -2.94
CA PRO A 212 -8.19 -5.53 -2.85
C PRO A 212 -7.19 -6.39 -2.06
N LEU A 213 -7.76 -7.23 -1.20
CA LEU A 213 -7.05 -8.08 -0.25
C LEU A 213 -7.61 -9.50 -0.30
N HIS A 214 -6.72 -10.46 -0.13
CA HIS A 214 -7.01 -11.89 -0.11
C HIS A 214 -6.60 -12.47 1.24
N ALA A 215 -7.51 -13.21 1.86
CA ALA A 215 -7.24 -13.98 3.06
C ALA A 215 -6.62 -15.33 2.69
N ARG A 216 -5.51 -15.66 3.33
CA ARG A 216 -4.84 -16.97 3.24
C ARG A 216 -5.57 -17.99 4.11
N TYR A 217 -5.35 -19.28 3.81
CA TYR A 217 -5.78 -20.37 4.67
C TYR A 217 -5.19 -20.21 6.07
N GLN A 218 -6.08 -20.16 7.06
CA GLN A 218 -5.74 -19.94 8.46
C GLN A 218 -5.54 -21.26 9.20
N PRO A 219 -4.74 -21.30 10.29
CA PRO A 219 -4.62 -22.48 11.11
C PRO A 219 -5.95 -22.84 11.76
N LEU A 220 -6.08 -24.12 12.14
CA LEU A 220 -7.28 -24.58 12.81
C LEU A 220 -7.48 -23.86 14.14
N ASN A 221 -8.72 -23.45 14.41
CA ASN A 221 -9.10 -22.74 15.62
C ASN A 221 -10.40 -23.33 16.19
N GLU A 222 -10.58 -23.34 17.50
CA GLU A 222 -11.79 -23.86 18.15
C GLU A 222 -13.07 -23.14 17.70
N SER A 223 -12.97 -21.82 17.51
CA SER A 223 -14.07 -20.97 17.06
C SER A 223 -14.43 -21.17 15.58
N GLY A 224 -13.53 -21.76 14.79
CA GLY A 224 -13.63 -21.83 13.33
C GLY A 224 -13.31 -20.51 12.63
N TYR A 225 -12.65 -19.58 13.33
CA TYR A 225 -12.20 -18.33 12.75
C TYR A 225 -10.82 -17.94 13.30
N SER A 226 -10.06 -17.23 12.46
CA SER A 226 -8.86 -16.49 12.83
C SER A 226 -9.20 -15.00 12.82
N ILE A 227 -8.70 -14.26 13.80
CA ILE A 227 -8.89 -12.82 13.89
C ILE A 227 -7.57 -12.18 13.50
N VAL A 228 -7.59 -11.31 12.50
CA VAL A 228 -6.44 -10.49 12.11
C VAL A 228 -6.79 -9.02 12.28
N GLU A 229 -5.84 -8.26 12.81
CA GLU A 229 -5.99 -6.84 13.11
C GLU A 229 -5.10 -6.03 12.19
N PHE A 230 -5.67 -5.01 11.58
CA PHE A 230 -4.96 -4.08 10.71
C PHE A 230 -4.42 -2.93 11.54
N GLY A 231 -3.16 -2.58 11.28
CA GLY A 231 -2.55 -1.36 11.79
C GLY A 231 -3.04 -0.13 11.04
N ALA A 232 -2.61 1.03 11.52
CA ALA A 232 -2.74 2.27 10.78
C ALA A 232 -1.85 2.24 9.52
N PRO A 233 -2.31 2.77 8.37
CA PRO A 233 -1.42 3.06 7.26
C PRO A 233 -0.41 4.16 7.64
N ASP A 234 0.82 3.99 7.19
CA ASP A 234 1.84 5.03 7.27
C ASP A 234 1.66 6.02 6.12
N MET A 235 1.67 7.32 6.44
CA MET A 235 1.43 8.37 5.46
C MET A 235 2.60 9.33 5.42
N LEU A 236 3.09 9.56 4.21
CA LEU A 236 4.33 10.26 3.96
C LEU A 236 4.13 11.28 2.85
N LEU A 237 4.85 12.39 2.92
CA LEU A 237 4.88 13.40 1.87
C LEU A 237 6.31 13.54 1.36
N ARG A 238 6.51 13.32 0.06
CA ARG A 238 7.77 13.50 -0.64
C ARG A 238 7.68 14.72 -1.54
N CYS A 239 8.49 15.74 -1.31
CA CYS A 239 8.48 16.96 -2.12
C CYS A 239 9.88 17.33 -2.57
N ARG A 240 10.01 17.89 -3.78
CA ARG A 240 11.27 18.53 -4.20
C ARG A 240 11.37 19.92 -3.57
N THR A 241 12.57 20.31 -3.18
CA THR A 241 12.87 21.68 -2.76
C THR A 241 12.97 22.61 -3.98
N LYS A 242 12.73 23.92 -3.78
CA LYS A 242 12.90 24.91 -4.86
C LYS A 242 14.36 25.30 -5.12
N GLU A 243 15.25 25.10 -4.16
CA GLU A 243 16.67 25.38 -4.31
C GLU A 243 17.32 24.35 -5.24
N LYS A 244 18.03 24.82 -6.27
CA LYS A 244 18.67 24.01 -7.33
C LYS A 244 19.91 23.24 -6.84
N VAL A 245 19.85 22.63 -5.66
CA VAL A 245 20.85 21.63 -5.28
C VAL A 245 20.34 20.29 -5.81
N GLU A 246 21.10 19.68 -6.71
CA GLU A 246 20.69 18.43 -7.37
C GLU A 246 20.23 17.39 -6.34
N ASN A 247 19.06 16.80 -6.58
CA ASN A 247 18.57 15.57 -5.95
C ASN A 247 18.14 15.60 -4.47
N ASN A 248 17.88 16.77 -3.86
CA ASN A 248 17.33 16.79 -2.50
C ASN A 248 15.79 16.73 -2.51
N HIS A 249 15.26 15.51 -2.37
CA HIS A 249 13.86 15.28 -2.02
C HIS A 249 13.69 15.34 -0.49
N CYS A 250 12.72 16.11 -0.01
CA CYS A 250 12.28 16.02 1.38
C CYS A 250 11.29 14.88 1.54
N LEU A 251 11.42 14.10 2.60
CA LEU A 251 10.44 13.08 3.01
C LEU A 251 9.93 13.40 4.42
N PHE A 252 8.62 13.53 4.58
CA PHE A 252 7.99 13.84 5.86
C PHE A 252 6.99 12.76 6.24
N LYS A 253 7.08 12.21 7.46
CA LYS A 253 6.01 11.38 8.03
C LYS A 253 4.90 12.29 8.56
N LEU A 254 3.68 12.13 8.04
CA LEU A 254 2.52 12.86 8.54
C LEU A 254 1.95 12.15 9.75
N LYS A 255 1.58 12.90 10.79
CA LYS A 255 0.84 12.38 11.93
C LYS A 255 -0.65 12.57 11.69
N ASN A 256 -1.45 11.61 12.13
CA ASN A 256 -2.90 11.79 12.15
C ASN A 256 -3.26 12.73 13.31
N ASP A 257 -3.96 13.81 13.00
CA ASP A 257 -4.37 14.80 14.00
C ASP A 257 -5.62 14.39 14.78
N ASP A 258 -6.37 13.42 14.26
CA ASP A 258 -7.57 12.90 14.91
C ASP A 258 -7.25 11.56 15.60
N ALA A 259 -6.73 11.64 16.83
CA ALA A 259 -6.33 10.49 17.65
C ALA A 259 -7.47 9.48 17.91
N ASN A 260 -8.73 9.92 17.87
CA ASN A 260 -9.89 9.11 18.24
C ASN A 260 -10.27 8.01 17.23
N LEU A 261 -9.71 8.01 16.01
CA LEU A 261 -10.07 7.01 14.99
C LEU A 261 -9.22 5.72 15.08
N TYR A 262 -8.04 5.79 15.71
CA TYR A 262 -7.16 4.63 15.89
C TYR A 262 -7.51 3.76 17.10
N ASP A 263 -8.47 4.18 17.93
CA ASP A 263 -8.88 3.42 19.12
C ASP A 263 -9.74 2.19 18.78
N ALA A 264 -10.32 2.14 17.57
CA ALA A 264 -11.04 0.97 17.08
C ALA A 264 -10.17 0.21 16.05
N ALA A 265 -9.55 -0.89 16.49
CA ALA A 265 -8.79 -1.77 15.61
C ALA A 265 -9.65 -2.23 14.43
N VAL A 266 -9.11 -2.15 13.21
CA VAL A 266 -9.77 -2.66 12.02
C VAL A 266 -9.57 -4.17 11.99
N VAL A 267 -10.64 -4.92 12.26
CA VAL A 267 -10.58 -6.37 12.45
C VAL A 267 -11.17 -7.10 11.24
N TRP A 268 -10.47 -8.13 10.77
CA TRP A 268 -11.02 -9.12 9.84
C TRP A 268 -11.09 -10.50 10.51
N ARG A 269 -12.32 -10.99 10.69
CA ARG A 269 -12.59 -12.36 11.12
C ARG A 269 -12.60 -13.31 9.90
N ILE A 270 -11.47 -13.99 9.68
CA ILE A 270 -11.27 -14.91 8.55
C ILE A 270 -11.74 -16.31 8.96
N PRO A 271 -12.61 -16.98 8.18
CA PRO A 271 -13.00 -18.37 8.45
C PRO A 271 -11.79 -19.31 8.49
N SER A 272 -11.78 -20.25 9.44
CA SER A 272 -10.77 -21.30 9.56
C SER A 272 -11.41 -22.63 9.93
N GLY A 273 -10.68 -23.74 9.72
CA GLY A 273 -11.18 -25.05 10.11
C GLY A 273 -11.32 -25.17 11.63
N ARG A 274 -12.35 -25.90 12.09
CA ARG A 274 -12.52 -26.20 13.52
C ARG A 274 -11.68 -27.41 13.91
N LYS A 275 -10.89 -27.29 14.97
CA LYS A 275 -10.09 -28.40 15.51
C LYS A 275 -10.95 -29.62 15.84
N ALA A 276 -12.12 -29.42 16.45
CA ALA A 276 -13.07 -30.51 16.72
C ALA A 276 -13.49 -31.32 15.48
N HIS A 277 -13.30 -30.79 14.26
CA HIS A 277 -13.65 -31.48 13.02
C HIS A 277 -12.43 -32.03 12.26
N SER A 278 -11.20 -31.88 12.77
CA SER A 278 -9.99 -32.33 12.06
C SER A 278 -9.96 -33.85 11.86
N ASP A 279 -10.48 -34.60 12.84
CA ASP A 279 -10.44 -36.06 12.85
C ASP A 279 -11.43 -36.72 11.87
N LEU A 280 -12.45 -35.96 11.47
CA LEU A 280 -13.41 -36.36 10.42
C LEU A 280 -12.82 -36.26 9.02
N VAL A 281 -11.89 -35.33 8.80
CA VAL A 281 -11.27 -35.10 7.49
C VAL A 281 -10.08 -36.05 7.27
N SER A 282 -9.35 -36.38 8.34
CA SER A 282 -8.18 -37.28 8.28
C SER A 282 -8.53 -38.76 8.05
N THR A 283 -9.80 -39.13 8.21
CA THR A 283 -10.31 -40.50 7.96
C THR A 283 -10.84 -40.71 6.54
N GLY A 284 -11.09 -39.65 5.76
CA GLY A 284 -11.68 -39.71 4.42
C GLY A 284 -10.72 -39.45 3.24
N MET A 285 -9.52 -38.92 3.49
CA MET A 285 -8.50 -38.70 2.45
C MET A 285 -7.20 -39.38 2.83
N GLY A 286 -6.84 -40.41 2.06
CA GLY A 286 -5.50 -40.98 2.10
C GLY A 286 -4.45 -39.90 1.90
N LYS A 287 -3.68 -39.61 2.95
CA LYS A 287 -2.25 -39.31 2.88
C LYS A 287 -1.79 -38.10 2.03
N ILE A 288 -2.59 -37.05 1.87
CA ILE A 288 -2.10 -35.76 1.34
C ILE A 288 -1.91 -34.71 2.45
N GLN A 289 -2.43 -34.96 3.65
CA GLN A 289 -2.48 -33.94 4.70
C GLN A 289 -1.92 -34.39 6.05
N ARG A 290 -0.85 -35.20 6.04
CA ARG A 290 -0.03 -35.43 7.24
C ARG A 290 1.14 -34.45 7.35
N ASP A 291 1.60 -33.90 6.24
CA ASP A 291 2.78 -33.01 6.24
C ASP A 291 2.42 -31.53 6.48
N PHE A 292 1.11 -31.21 6.56
CA PHE A 292 0.60 -29.86 6.89
C PHE A 292 0.21 -29.67 8.37
N TYR A 293 0.33 -30.72 9.20
CA TYR A 293 -0.25 -30.74 10.56
C TYR A 293 0.70 -31.17 11.68
N VAL A 294 1.99 -31.33 11.41
CA VAL A 294 3.00 -31.57 12.46
C VAL A 294 4.10 -30.53 12.32
N LEU A 295 3.95 -29.44 13.08
CA LEU A 295 4.99 -28.72 13.83
C LEU A 295 4.31 -27.72 14.78
#